data_AF-A0A179BT03-F1
#
_entry.id   AF-A0A179BT03-F1
#
_cell.length_a   1.000
_cell.length_b   1.000
_cell.length_c   1.000
_cell.angle_alpha   90.00
_cell.angle_beta   90.00
_cell.angle_gamma   90.00
#
_symmetry.space_group_name_H-M   'P 1'
#
loop_
_entity.id
_entity.type
_entity.pdbx_description
1 polymer ?
#
loop_
_entity_poly.entity_id
_entity_poly.type
_entity_poly.pdbx_seq_one_letter_code
_entity_poly.pdbx_strand_id
1 'polypeptide(L)'
;MVAEIHVLKMPKDRQAAAIAVRAEAIQPDIAAAVEAERERVLTLVTIAEQAARIGVDVDLAAIISHGAVPDEVREVVIDMASSERDQNYG
;
A
#
# COMPACT_ATOMS: atom_id res chain seq x y z
N MET A 1 12.51 -0.40 51.15
CA MET A 1 13.16 -1.42 50.31
C MET A 1 13.15 -0.90 48.88
N VAL A 2 14.32 -0.57 48.33
CA VAL A 2 14.45 -0.13 46.93
C VAL A 2 14.71 -1.37 46.09
N ALA A 3 13.89 -1.63 45.09
CA ALA A 3 14.13 -2.71 44.14
C ALA A 3 15.31 -2.32 43.26
N GLU A 4 16.47 -2.96 43.44
CA GLU A 4 17.60 -2.82 42.54
C GLU A 4 17.26 -3.44 41.18
N ILE A 5 16.95 -2.57 40.21
CA ILE A 5 16.80 -2.96 38.81
C ILE A 5 18.18 -3.35 38.29
N HIS A 6 18.47 -4.65 38.29
CA HIS A 6 19.66 -5.20 37.67
C HIS A 6 19.46 -5.20 36.15
N VAL A 7 20.04 -4.21 35.47
CA VAL A 7 20.10 -4.19 34.00
C VAL A 7 21.13 -5.24 33.56
N LEU A 8 20.65 -6.46 33.29
CA LEU A 8 21.44 -7.51 32.67
C LEU A 8 21.80 -7.08 31.24
N LYS A 9 23.00 -6.50 31.06
CA LYS A 9 23.56 -6.28 29.72
C LYS A 9 23.77 -7.66 29.08
N MET A 10 22.90 -8.01 28.13
CA MET A 10 23.09 -9.22 27.33
C MET A 10 24.44 -9.12 26.59
N PRO A 11 25.22 -10.21 26.52
CA PRO A 11 26.43 -10.25 25.69
C PRO A 11 26.08 -9.82 24.26
N LYS A 12 26.97 -9.03 23.62
CA LYS A 12 26.73 -8.48 22.27
C LYS A 12 26.32 -9.55 21.25
N ASP A 13 26.85 -10.76 21.39
CA ASP A 13 26.54 -11.89 20.52
C ASP A 13 25.08 -12.35 20.65
N ARG A 14 24.50 -12.31 21.87
CA ARG A 14 23.08 -12.63 22.08
C ARG A 14 22.16 -11.54 21.53
N GLN A 15 22.59 -10.29 21.61
CA GLN A 15 21.85 -9.17 21.02
C GLN A 15 21.84 -9.25 19.49
N ALA A 16 22.98 -9.57 18.87
CA ALA A 16 23.09 -9.78 17.43
C ALA A 16 22.24 -10.96 16.96
N ALA A 17 22.26 -12.09 17.69
CA ALA A 17 21.43 -13.25 17.39
C ALA A 17 19.92 -12.91 17.50
N ALA A 18 19.51 -12.18 18.53
CA ALA A 18 18.12 -11.76 18.69
C ALA A 18 17.64 -10.83 17.57
N ILE A 19 18.50 -9.92 17.09
CA ILE A 19 18.20 -9.05 15.94
C ILE A 19 18.06 -9.88 14.66
N ALA A 20 18.97 -10.84 14.42
CA ALA A 20 18.92 -11.70 13.25
C ALA A 20 17.64 -12.56 13.22
N VAL A 21 17.31 -13.22 14.34
CA VAL A 21 16.08 -14.01 14.47
C VAL A 21 14.84 -13.15 14.27
N ARG A 22 14.83 -11.92 14.80
CA ARG A 22 13.72 -10.99 14.58
C ARG A 22 13.61 -10.58 13.11
N ALA A 23 14.73 -10.31 12.44
CA ALA A 23 14.74 -9.94 11.03
C ALA A 23 14.20 -11.08 10.15
N GLU A 24 14.60 -12.33 10.44
CA GLU A 24 14.10 -13.51 9.75
C GLU A 24 12.62 -13.77 10.04
N ALA A 25 12.18 -13.56 11.27
CA ALA A 25 10.77 -13.73 11.64
C ALA A 25 9.83 -12.73 10.94
N ILE A 26 10.28 -11.50 10.66
CA ILE A 26 9.45 -10.48 9.99
C ILE A 26 9.57 -10.50 8.47
N GLN A 27 10.54 -11.24 7.90
CA GLN A 27 10.73 -11.31 6.45
C GLN A 27 9.47 -11.79 5.69
N PRO A 28 8.73 -12.83 6.17
CA PRO A 28 7.49 -13.26 5.53
C PRO A 28 6.43 -12.15 5.51
N ASP A 29 6.30 -11.39 6.60
CA ASP A 29 5.32 -10.30 6.70
C ASP A 29 5.66 -9.16 5.72
N ILE A 30 6.95 -8.82 5.61
CA ILE A 30 7.43 -7.83 4.64
C ILE A 30 7.16 -8.31 3.22
N ALA A 31 7.47 -9.57 2.91
CA ALA A 31 7.24 -10.14 1.58
C ALA A 31 5.75 -10.14 1.22
N ALA A 32 4.88 -10.51 2.16
CA ALA A 32 3.44 -10.47 1.98
C ALA A 32 2.93 -9.04 1.75
N ALA A 33 3.42 -8.06 2.51
CA ALA A 33 3.06 -6.66 2.33
C ALA A 33 3.50 -6.11 0.97
N VAL A 34 4.70 -6.47 0.51
CA VAL A 34 5.21 -6.07 -0.82
C VAL A 34 4.39 -6.68 -1.94
N GLU A 35 4.02 -7.96 -1.84
CA GLU A 35 3.21 -8.61 -2.89
C GLU A 35 1.79 -8.04 -2.93
N ALA A 36 1.17 -7.79 -1.77
CA ALA A 36 -0.13 -7.13 -1.68
C ALA A 36 -0.10 -5.72 -2.31
N GLU A 37 0.96 -4.95 -2.05
CA GLU A 37 1.14 -3.63 -2.65
C GLU A 37 1.34 -3.71 -4.17
N ARG A 38 2.06 -4.72 -4.65
CA ARG A 38 2.24 -4.97 -6.08
C ARG A 38 0.91 -5.29 -6.77
N GLU A 39 0.09 -6.15 -6.16
CA GLU A 39 -1.24 -6.48 -6.65
C GLU A 39 -2.16 -5.25 -6.70
N ARG A 40 -2.12 -4.42 -5.65
CA ARG A 40 -2.85 -3.15 -5.60
C ARG A 40 -2.46 -2.23 -6.76
N VAL A 41 -1.17 -2.02 -6.98
CA VAL A 41 -0.65 -1.16 -8.06
C VAL A 41 -1.06 -1.69 -9.43
N LEU A 42 -0.95 -2.99 -9.68
CA LEU A 42 -1.38 -3.61 -10.94
C LEU A 42 -2.88 -3.40 -11.21
N THR A 43 -3.69 -3.52 -10.16
CA THR A 43 -5.13 -3.28 -10.26
C THR A 43 -5.42 -1.82 -10.60
N LEU A 44 -4.72 -0.87 -9.98
CA LEU A 44 -4.86 0.56 -10.27
C LEU A 44 -4.44 0.92 -11.71
N VAL A 45 -3.34 0.33 -12.19
CA VAL A 45 -2.92 0.47 -13.61
C VAL A 45 -4.04 0.00 -14.53
N THR A 46 -4.61 -1.18 -14.25
CA THR A 46 -5.70 -1.74 -15.05
C THR A 46 -6.93 -0.82 -15.05
N ILE A 47 -7.29 -0.23 -13.91
CA ILE A 47 -8.40 0.73 -13.81
C ILE A 47 -8.09 1.98 -14.63
N ALA A 48 -6.89 2.55 -14.53
CA ALA A 48 -6.50 3.73 -15.29
C ALA A 48 -6.52 3.48 -16.80
N GLU A 49 -6.06 2.31 -17.26
CA GLU A 49 -6.17 1.92 -18.68
C GLU A 49 -7.62 1.80 -19.14
N GLN A 50 -8.51 1.28 -18.28
CA GLN A 50 -9.95 1.21 -18.58
C GLN A 50 -10.60 2.59 -18.60
N ALA A 51 -10.24 3.48 -17.67
CA ALA A 51 -10.69 4.87 -17.61
C ALA A 51 -10.31 5.63 -18.89
N ALA A 52 -9.07 5.48 -19.34
CA ALA A 52 -8.59 6.13 -20.57
C ALA A 52 -9.41 5.71 -21.81
N ARG A 53 -9.89 4.45 -21.87
CA ARG A 53 -10.74 3.96 -22.97
C ARG A 53 -12.13 4.60 -23.01
N ILE A 54 -12.62 5.09 -21.87
CA ILE A 54 -13.90 5.79 -21.75
C ILE A 54 -13.75 7.31 -21.70
N GLY A 55 -12.55 7.83 -21.96
CA GLY A 55 -12.26 9.27 -22.01
C GLY A 55 -11.92 9.92 -20.68
N VAL A 56 -11.84 9.14 -19.59
CA VAL A 56 -11.50 9.65 -18.27
C VAL A 56 -9.99 9.59 -18.06
N ASP A 57 -9.37 10.74 -17.80
CA ASP A 57 -7.96 10.84 -17.44
C ASP A 57 -7.77 10.69 -15.92
N VAL A 58 -6.74 9.95 -15.52
CA VAL A 58 -6.48 9.63 -14.11
C VAL A 58 -4.99 9.78 -13.81
N ASP A 59 -4.66 10.59 -12.81
CA ASP A 59 -3.28 10.72 -12.32
C ASP A 59 -2.91 9.49 -11.49
N LEU A 60 -2.43 8.46 -12.18
CA LEU A 60 -2.03 7.20 -11.58
C LEU A 60 -0.89 7.36 -10.56
N ALA A 61 0.04 8.30 -10.79
CA ALA A 61 1.16 8.54 -9.88
C ALA A 61 0.65 9.10 -8.54
N ALA A 62 -0.27 10.06 -8.59
CA ALA A 62 -0.93 10.59 -7.40
C ALA A 62 -1.71 9.49 -6.66
N ILE A 63 -2.51 8.69 -7.37
CA ILE A 63 -3.34 7.62 -6.80
C ILE A 63 -2.49 6.57 -6.07
N ILE A 64 -1.38 6.13 -6.69
CA ILE A 64 -0.46 5.16 -6.08
C ILE A 64 0.17 5.75 -4.82
N SER A 65 0.68 6.99 -4.90
CA SER A 65 1.39 7.65 -3.80
C SER A 65 0.53 7.93 -2.58
N HIS A 66 -0.77 8.18 -2.78
CA HIS A 66 -1.74 8.36 -1.70
C HIS A 66 -2.25 7.04 -1.09
N GLY A 67 -1.84 5.88 -1.62
CA GLY A 67 -2.29 4.59 -1.11
C GLY A 67 -3.78 4.33 -1.38
N ALA A 68 -4.33 4.88 -2.45
CA ALA A 68 -5.75 4.74 -2.77
C ALA A 68 -6.17 3.28 -2.93
N VAL A 69 -7.41 2.98 -2.51
CA VAL A 69 -8.00 1.65 -2.63
C VAL A 69 -8.59 1.49 -4.05
N PRO A 70 -8.32 0.37 -4.76
CA PRO A 70 -8.80 0.19 -6.13
C PRO A 70 -10.31 0.36 -6.32
N ASP A 71 -11.12 -0.07 -5.35
CA ASP A 71 -12.58 0.03 -5.45
C ASP A 71 -13.06 1.48 -5.38
N GLU A 72 -12.48 2.30 -4.51
CA GLU A 72 -12.78 3.75 -4.42
C GLU A 72 -12.41 4.46 -5.71
N VAL A 73 -11.26 4.13 -6.29
CA VAL A 73 -10.81 4.72 -7.57
C VAL A 73 -11.77 4.34 -8.71
N ARG A 74 -12.28 3.10 -8.71
CA ARG A 74 -13.26 2.65 -9.70
C ARG A 74 -14.57 3.43 -9.60
N GLU A 75 -15.07 3.66 -8.40
CA GLU A 75 -16.28 4.46 -8.17
C GLU A 75 -16.08 5.89 -8.70
N VAL A 76 -14.96 6.53 -8.37
CA VAL A 76 -14.62 7.88 -8.85
C VAL A 76 -14.57 7.94 -10.39
N VAL A 77 -13.93 6.96 -11.04
CA VAL A 77 -13.86 6.91 -12.52
C VAL A 77 -15.26 6.78 -13.14
N ILE A 78 -16.14 5.98 -12.55
CA ILE A 78 -17.52 5.81 -13.03
C ILE A 78 -18.33 7.10 -12.87
N ASP A 79 -18.16 7.79 -11.74
CA ASP A 79 -18.84 9.06 -11.47
C ASP A 79 -18.38 10.17 -12.43
N MET A 80 -17.07 10.24 -12.72
CA MET A 80 -16.51 11.16 -13.71
C MET A 80 -17.07 10.87 -15.11
N ALA A 81 -17.05 9.60 -15.54
CA ALA A 81 -17.57 9.20 -16.84
C ALA A 81 -19.06 9.51 -17.00
N SER A 82 -19.85 9.35 -15.93
CA SER A 82 -21.28 9.66 -15.93
C SER A 82 -21.53 11.18 -16.03
N SER A 83 -20.74 11.98 -15.29
CA SER A 83 -20.86 13.44 -15.27
C SER A 83 -20.50 14.09 -16.61
N GLU A 84 -19.49 13.59 -17.31
CA GLU A 84 -19.13 14.08 -18.66
C GLU A 84 -20.19 13.72 -19.71
N ARG A 85 -20.87 12.58 -19.54
CA ARG A 85 -21.94 12.17 -20.45
C ARG A 85 -23.15 13.10 -20.37
N ASP A 86 -23.51 13.54 -19.18
CA ASP A 86 -24.65 14.45 -18.98
C ASP A 86 -24.37 15.86 -19.53
N GLN A 87 -23.11 16.30 -19.55
CA GLN A 87 -22.72 17.60 -20.13
C GLN A 87 -22.71 17.60 -21.67
N ASN A 88 -22.48 16.45 -22.31
CA ASN A 88 -22.45 16.33 -23.77
C ASN A 88 -23.82 16.06 -24.41
N TYR A 89 -24.84 15.72 -23.62
CA TYR A 89 -26.19 15.40 -24.12
C TYR A 89 -27.30 16.28 -23.50
N GLY A 90 -26.93 17.34 -22.77
CA GLY A 90 -27.82 18.35 -22.20
C GLY A 90 -27.98 19.59 -23.07
#